data_AF-X7Z3L8-F1
#
_entry.id   AF-X7Z3L8-F1
#
_cell.length_a   1.000
_cell.length_b   1.000
_cell.length_c   1.000
_cell.angle_alpha   90.00
_cell.angle_beta   90.00
_cell.angle_gamma   90.00
#
_symmetry.space_group_name_H-M   'P 1'
#
loop_
_entity.id
_entity.type
_entity.pdbx_description
1 polymer ?
#
loop_
_entity_poly.entity_id
_entity_poly.type
_entity_poly.pdbx_seq_one_letter_code
_entity_poly.pdbx_strand_id
1 'polypeptide(L)'
;MPVEISALQEWIVGDRMLHDMLRGIDARTAAEFEWRRGTLPPGQLGWRKAKKIRDRAAKLAEATLRARHGEPRAHDVAVDLGDGRSLTGTVTPVFGDRIVEVTYSKLDGRHLLQCWLRLLALAADEPSRAWTAMCIGRRDTDTDRVKAQALRAPGNAVEILRELATLYDNGRREPLPLPVKTSYAWARAATRAPTREQPPAAGGFRRTTTVASTRSRPSKRLSQKGAARRAARAAAPGEEMPGEDTRLGALAARLWSPLIQATQEPG
;
A
#
# COMPACT_ATOMS: atom_id res chain seq x y z
N MET A 1 -0.14 -16.94 -30.83
CA MET A 1 -0.29 -15.53 -30.39
C MET A 1 -1.55 -15.42 -29.54
N PRO A 2 -1.50 -14.86 -28.31
CA PRO A 2 -2.67 -14.83 -27.42
C PRO A 2 -3.77 -13.92 -27.96
N VAL A 3 -5.01 -14.40 -27.94
CA VAL A 3 -6.21 -13.68 -28.44
C VAL A 3 -6.67 -12.60 -27.46
N GLU A 4 -6.29 -12.70 -26.18
CA GLU A 4 -6.60 -11.72 -25.14
C GLU A 4 -5.40 -11.48 -24.20
N ILE A 5 -5.28 -10.26 -23.69
CA ILE A 5 -4.30 -9.91 -22.65
C ILE A 5 -4.88 -10.25 -21.27
N SER A 6 -4.17 -11.09 -20.52
CA SER A 6 -4.52 -11.44 -19.13
C SER A 6 -4.44 -10.22 -18.21
N ALA A 7 -5.11 -10.26 -17.06
CA ALA A 7 -5.07 -9.19 -16.06
C ALA A 7 -3.64 -8.89 -15.56
N LEU A 8 -2.78 -9.92 -15.44
CA LEU A 8 -1.37 -9.74 -15.05
C LEU A 8 -0.58 -9.02 -16.14
N GLN A 9 -0.75 -9.41 -17.40
CA GLN A 9 -0.09 -8.74 -18.52
C GLN A 9 -0.57 -7.30 -18.68
N GLU A 10 -1.87 -7.04 -18.53
CA GLU A 10 -2.41 -5.67 -18.52
C GLU A 10 -1.74 -4.80 -17.45
N TRP A 11 -1.54 -5.36 -16.25
CA TRP A 11 -0.84 -4.65 -15.18
C TRP A 11 0.62 -4.36 -15.56
N ILE A 12 1.35 -5.36 -16.06
CA ILE A 12 2.76 -5.21 -16.46
C ILE A 12 2.91 -4.13 -17.53
N VAL A 13 2.07 -4.16 -18.56
CA VAL A 13 2.07 -3.20 -19.66
C VAL A 13 1.75 -1.79 -19.15
N GLY A 14 0.69 -1.65 -18.35
CA GLY A 14 0.30 -0.35 -17.78
C GLY A 14 1.34 0.24 -16.84
N ASP A 15 1.98 -0.59 -16.02
CA ASP A 15 3.02 -0.17 -15.09
C ASP A 15 4.28 0.32 -15.83
N ARG A 16 4.69 -0.36 -16.90
CA ARG A 16 5.79 0.12 -17.75
C ARG A 16 5.46 1.43 -18.44
N MET A 17 4.29 1.52 -19.09
CA MET A 17 3.83 2.75 -19.75
C MET A 17 3.81 3.93 -18.77
N LEU A 18 3.33 3.71 -17.54
CA LEU A 18 3.35 4.70 -16.47
C LEU A 18 4.79 5.16 -16.19
N HIS A 19 5.73 4.24 -15.96
CA HIS A 19 7.11 4.60 -15.65
C HIS A 19 7.85 5.23 -16.84
N ASP A 20 7.52 4.88 -18.07
CA ASP A 20 8.04 5.54 -19.28
C ASP A 20 7.57 7.01 -19.33
N MET A 21 6.28 7.25 -19.06
CA MET A 21 5.73 8.61 -19.01
C MET A 21 6.34 9.45 -17.88
N LEU A 22 6.63 8.84 -16.72
CA LEU A 22 7.33 9.52 -15.63
C LEU A 22 8.78 9.88 -15.95
N ARG A 23 9.37 9.26 -16.98
CA ARG A 23 10.70 9.60 -17.53
C ARG A 23 10.62 10.59 -18.70
N GLY A 24 9.43 11.11 -19.02
CA GLY A 24 9.23 12.11 -20.06
C GLY A 24 8.89 11.54 -21.45
N ILE A 25 8.68 10.22 -21.58
CA ILE A 25 8.22 9.63 -22.84
C ILE A 25 6.73 9.95 -23.01
N ASP A 26 6.33 10.48 -24.17
CA ASP A 26 4.91 10.78 -24.39
C ASP A 26 4.05 9.51 -24.42
N ALA A 27 2.77 9.65 -24.10
CA ALA A 27 1.89 8.52 -23.92
C ALA A 27 1.66 7.69 -25.20
N ARG A 28 1.79 8.30 -26.38
CA ARG A 28 1.64 7.59 -27.65
C ARG A 28 2.89 6.76 -27.93
N THR A 29 4.08 7.33 -27.77
CA THR A 29 5.34 6.60 -27.96
C THR A 29 5.51 5.48 -26.94
N ALA A 30 5.12 5.67 -25.68
CA ALA A 30 5.09 4.59 -24.69
C ALA A 30 4.20 3.42 -25.13
N ALA A 31 3.06 3.71 -25.77
CA ALA A 31 2.21 2.67 -26.35
C ALA A 31 2.84 1.97 -27.55
N GLU A 32 3.52 2.72 -28.43
CA GLU A 32 4.25 2.17 -29.58
C GLU A 32 5.39 1.24 -29.16
N PHE A 33 6.08 1.49 -28.04
CA PHE A 33 7.07 0.58 -27.48
C PHE A 33 6.47 -0.78 -27.12
N GLU A 34 5.30 -0.81 -26.47
CA GLU A 34 4.64 -2.07 -26.12
C GLU A 34 4.10 -2.82 -27.35
N TRP A 35 3.71 -2.10 -28.41
CA TRP A 35 3.39 -2.71 -29.70
C TRP A 35 4.60 -3.40 -30.32
N ARG A 36 5.75 -2.74 -30.37
CA ARG A 36 7.00 -3.31 -30.90
C ARG A 36 7.51 -4.48 -30.07
N ARG A 37 7.18 -4.55 -28.78
CA ARG A 37 7.45 -5.69 -27.89
C ARG A 37 6.53 -6.89 -28.14
N GLY A 38 5.47 -6.75 -28.93
CA GLY A 38 4.49 -7.81 -29.16
C GLY A 38 3.69 -8.21 -27.91
N THR A 39 3.63 -7.35 -26.90
CA THR A 39 2.92 -7.61 -25.63
C THR A 39 1.43 -7.31 -25.72
N LEU A 40 1.03 -6.52 -26.72
CA LEU A 40 -0.36 -6.13 -26.98
C LEU A 40 -1.01 -7.07 -28.02
N PRO A 41 -2.26 -7.51 -27.78
CA PRO A 41 -2.98 -8.37 -28.73
C PRO A 41 -3.31 -7.62 -30.03
N PRO A 42 -3.26 -8.28 -31.19
CA PRO A 42 -3.55 -7.65 -32.48
C PRO A 42 -5.06 -7.37 -32.67
N GLY A 43 -5.38 -6.55 -33.68
CA GLY A 43 -6.75 -6.28 -34.10
C GLY A 43 -7.50 -5.23 -33.25
N GLN A 44 -8.67 -4.83 -33.73
CA GLN A 44 -9.48 -3.71 -33.19
C GLN A 44 -9.79 -3.82 -31.68
N LEU A 45 -10.00 -5.02 -31.16
CA LEU A 45 -10.29 -5.23 -29.73
C LEU A 45 -9.05 -4.99 -28.86
N GLY A 46 -7.89 -5.46 -29.32
CA GLY A 46 -6.61 -5.19 -28.66
C GLY A 46 -6.26 -3.72 -28.64
N TRP A 47 -6.57 -2.99 -29.71
CA TRP A 47 -6.39 -1.53 -29.79
C TRP A 47 -7.21 -0.78 -28.74
N ARG A 48 -8.49 -1.13 -28.57
CA ARG A 48 -9.34 -0.50 -27.54
C ARG A 48 -8.80 -0.73 -26.14
N LYS A 49 -8.32 -1.94 -25.84
CA LYS A 49 -7.75 -2.27 -24.52
C LYS A 49 -6.41 -1.58 -24.29
N ALA A 50 -5.52 -1.57 -25.28
CA ALA A 50 -4.25 -0.85 -25.23
C ALA A 50 -4.47 0.66 -25.00
N LYS A 51 -5.42 1.27 -25.73
CA LYS A 51 -5.81 2.66 -25.54
C LYS A 51 -6.27 2.92 -24.10
N LYS A 52 -7.10 2.03 -23.53
CA LYS A 52 -7.57 2.15 -22.15
C LYS A 52 -6.43 2.06 -21.13
N ILE A 53 -5.47 1.16 -21.32
CA ILE A 53 -4.29 1.00 -20.46
C ILE A 53 -3.44 2.27 -20.50
N ARG A 54 -3.15 2.75 -21.72
CA ARG A 54 -2.41 4.00 -21.95
C ARG A 54 -3.10 5.18 -21.27
N ASP A 55 -4.41 5.35 -21.47
CA ASP A 55 -5.15 6.50 -20.94
C ASP A 55 -5.17 6.48 -19.39
N ARG A 56 -5.23 5.30 -18.77
CA ARG A 56 -5.09 5.14 -17.30
C ARG A 56 -3.69 5.49 -16.82
N ALA A 57 -2.66 4.98 -17.49
CA ALA A 57 -1.27 5.26 -17.17
C ALA A 57 -0.95 6.77 -17.31
N ALA A 58 -1.46 7.41 -18.36
CA ALA A 58 -1.30 8.84 -18.60
C ALA A 58 -1.92 9.69 -17.49
N LYS A 59 -3.15 9.38 -17.05
CA LYS A 59 -3.78 10.09 -15.92
C LYS A 59 -2.99 9.97 -14.62
N LEU A 60 -2.43 8.78 -14.35
CA LEU A 60 -1.57 8.55 -13.19
C LEU A 60 -0.28 9.36 -13.30
N ALA A 61 0.39 9.30 -14.46
CA ALA A 61 1.61 10.05 -14.72
C ALA A 61 1.39 11.56 -14.57
N GLU A 62 0.31 12.10 -15.15
CA GLU A 62 -0.06 13.51 -15.05
C GLU A 62 -0.28 13.93 -13.59
N ALA A 63 -1.06 13.16 -12.82
CA ALA A 63 -1.27 13.42 -11.40
C ALA A 63 0.04 13.37 -10.59
N THR A 64 0.92 12.41 -10.89
CA THR A 64 2.22 12.27 -10.23
C THR A 64 3.17 13.40 -10.58
N LEU A 65 3.28 13.79 -11.85
CA LEU A 65 4.16 14.87 -12.28
C LEU A 65 3.72 16.21 -11.67
N ARG A 66 2.41 16.47 -11.56
CA ARG A 66 1.89 17.66 -10.85
C ARG A 66 2.24 17.70 -9.37
N ALA A 67 2.34 16.55 -8.72
CA ALA A 67 2.67 16.45 -7.30
C ALA A 67 4.18 16.54 -7.00
N ARG A 68 5.02 16.37 -8.02
CA ARG A 68 6.48 16.47 -7.91
C ARG A 68 6.90 17.92 -8.10
N HIS A 69 7.55 18.48 -7.09
CA HIS A 69 8.06 19.85 -7.12
C HIS A 69 9.56 19.87 -6.81
N GLY A 70 10.32 20.59 -7.64
CA GLY A 70 11.78 20.68 -7.52
C GLY A 70 12.51 19.42 -7.97
N GLU A 71 13.85 19.45 -7.86
CA GLU A 71 14.69 18.33 -8.25
C GLU A 71 14.62 17.18 -7.22
N PRO A 72 14.58 15.92 -7.68
CA PRO A 72 14.56 14.75 -6.79
C PRO A 72 15.90 14.61 -6.07
N ARG A 73 15.86 14.41 -4.75
CA ARG A 73 17.03 14.16 -3.91
C ARG A 73 16.94 12.83 -3.18
N ALA A 74 18.10 12.29 -2.82
CA ALA A 74 18.23 11.15 -1.93
C ALA A 74 18.57 11.65 -0.52
N HIS A 75 18.02 10.98 0.49
CA HIS A 75 18.29 11.25 1.90
C HIS A 75 18.76 9.97 2.55
N ASP A 76 19.99 9.96 3.06
CA ASP A 76 20.46 8.88 3.92
C ASP A 76 19.90 9.09 5.32
N VAL A 77 19.42 8.01 5.92
CA VAL A 77 18.79 8.02 7.25
C VAL A 77 19.54 7.08 8.18
N ALA A 78 19.73 7.50 9.42
CA ALA A 78 20.35 6.73 10.48
C ALA A 78 19.65 7.05 11.82
N VAL A 79 18.62 6.26 12.11
CA VAL A 79 17.76 6.45 13.28
C VAL A 79 18.14 5.47 14.37
N ASP A 80 18.43 5.97 15.57
CA ASP A 80 18.53 5.14 16.77
C ASP A 80 17.13 4.78 17.28
N LEU A 81 16.82 3.48 17.32
CA LEU A 81 15.56 2.96 17.83
C LEU A 81 15.65 2.59 19.32
N GLY A 82 16.79 2.77 19.96
CA GLY A 82 17.05 2.35 21.34
C GLY A 82 17.45 0.87 21.45
N ASP A 83 17.89 0.46 22.64
CA ASP A 83 18.32 -0.91 22.95
C ASP A 83 19.38 -1.48 22.00
N GLY A 84 20.24 -0.61 21.45
CA GLY A 84 21.29 -0.99 20.49
C GLY A 84 20.78 -1.30 19.08
N ARG A 85 19.51 -1.03 18.79
CA ARG A 85 18.91 -1.20 17.47
C ARG A 85 18.92 0.11 16.70
N SER A 86 19.36 0.07 15.45
CA SER A 86 19.28 1.21 14.54
C SER A 86 18.54 0.85 13.25
N LEU A 87 17.97 1.87 12.61
CA LEU A 87 17.42 1.81 11.26
C LEU A 87 18.29 2.68 10.36
N THR A 88 18.91 2.07 9.36
CA THR A 88 19.73 2.76 8.37
C THR A 88 19.24 2.49 6.95
N GLY A 89 19.46 3.43 6.04
CA GLY A 89 19.15 3.26 4.63
C GLY A 89 19.06 4.58 3.88
N THR A 90 18.52 4.53 2.67
CA THR A 90 18.36 5.71 1.82
C THR A 90 16.91 5.84 1.37
N VAL A 91 16.32 7.02 1.54
CA VAL A 91 15.00 7.36 1.03
C VAL A 91 15.17 8.19 -0.24
N THR A 92 14.75 7.63 -1.38
CA THR A 92 14.88 8.27 -2.69
C THR A 92 13.80 7.80 -3.69
N PRO A 93 13.25 8.66 -4.55
CA PRO A 93 13.46 10.11 -4.60
C PRO A 93 12.56 10.88 -3.62
N VAL A 94 13.04 12.04 -3.15
CA VAL A 94 12.28 13.02 -2.38
C VAL A 94 12.25 14.35 -3.13
N PHE A 95 11.06 14.92 -3.31
CA PHE A 95 10.82 16.15 -4.07
C PHE A 95 10.56 17.30 -3.09
N GLY A 96 11.58 18.12 -2.83
CA GLY A 96 11.55 19.08 -1.72
C GLY A 96 11.42 18.35 -0.37
N ASP A 97 10.29 18.52 0.30
CA ASP A 97 9.96 17.89 1.59
C ASP A 97 8.91 16.77 1.44
N ARG A 98 8.74 16.27 0.21
CA ARG A 98 7.64 15.36 -0.13
C ARG A 98 8.11 14.11 -0.86
N ILE A 99 7.72 12.97 -0.34
CA ILE A 99 7.76 11.70 -1.08
C ILE A 99 6.56 11.64 -2.02
N VAL A 100 6.75 11.28 -3.29
CA VAL A 100 5.66 11.08 -4.25
C VAL A 100 5.74 9.68 -4.85
N GLU A 101 4.90 8.78 -4.33
CA GLU A 101 4.79 7.40 -4.77
C GLU A 101 3.61 7.21 -5.72
N VAL A 102 3.79 6.37 -6.73
CA VAL A 102 2.73 6.02 -7.68
C VAL A 102 2.70 4.54 -7.97
N THR A 103 1.50 3.99 -8.15
CA THR A 103 1.30 2.62 -8.59
C THR A 103 0.24 2.55 -9.69
N TYR A 104 0.43 1.64 -10.65
CA TYR A 104 -0.64 1.28 -11.59
C TYR A 104 -1.75 0.43 -10.93
N SER A 105 -1.61 0.05 -9.66
CA SER A 105 -2.61 -0.71 -8.91
C SER A 105 -3.74 0.15 -8.35
N LYS A 106 -4.79 -0.50 -7.85
CA LYS A 106 -5.75 0.17 -6.96
C LYS A 106 -5.01 0.62 -5.69
N LEU A 107 -5.21 1.87 -5.29
CA LEU A 107 -4.57 2.40 -4.08
C LEU A 107 -5.22 1.79 -2.83
N ASP A 108 -4.46 0.95 -2.12
CA ASP A 108 -4.89 0.24 -0.92
C ASP A 108 -3.89 0.41 0.25
N GLY A 109 -4.19 -0.19 1.41
CA GLY A 109 -3.38 -0.04 2.62
C GLY A 109 -1.93 -0.51 2.47
N ARG A 110 -1.63 -1.47 1.58
CA ARG A 110 -0.24 -1.91 1.35
C ARG A 110 0.61 -0.77 0.78
N HIS A 111 0.06 -0.05 -0.20
CA HIS A 111 0.74 1.06 -0.86
C HIS A 111 0.93 2.23 0.11
N LEU A 112 -0.09 2.53 0.92
CA LEU A 112 0.01 3.54 1.96
C LEU A 112 1.06 3.16 3.00
N LEU A 113 1.10 1.90 3.44
CA LEU A 113 2.08 1.43 4.42
C LEU A 113 3.51 1.62 3.93
N GLN A 114 3.79 1.20 2.69
CA GLN A 114 5.13 1.34 2.11
C GLN A 114 5.57 2.80 1.99
N CYS A 115 4.65 3.67 1.55
CA CYS A 115 4.82 5.12 1.43
C CYS A 115 5.05 5.76 2.81
N TRP A 116 4.28 5.36 3.82
CA TRP A 116 4.34 5.85 5.19
C TRP A 116 5.60 5.42 5.95
N LEU A 117 6.08 4.18 5.77
CA LEU A 117 7.33 3.73 6.39
C LEU A 117 8.53 4.59 6.00
N ARG A 118 8.57 5.03 4.73
CA ARG A 118 9.62 5.93 4.23
C ARG A 118 9.48 7.34 4.80
N LEU A 119 8.25 7.81 4.97
CA LEU A 119 7.95 9.07 5.63
C LEU A 119 8.38 9.06 7.10
N LEU A 120 8.11 7.97 7.81
CA LEU A 120 8.56 7.79 9.20
C LEU A 120 10.08 7.82 9.31
N ALA A 121 10.80 7.16 8.39
CA ALA A 121 12.25 7.16 8.40
C ALA A 121 12.84 8.57 8.27
N LEU A 122 12.32 9.39 7.34
CA LEU A 122 12.72 10.80 7.21
C LEU A 122 12.37 11.63 8.45
N ALA A 123 11.16 11.45 8.98
CA ALA A 123 10.67 12.22 10.13
C ALA A 123 11.38 11.87 11.44
N ALA A 124 11.86 10.64 11.57
CA ALA A 124 12.64 10.20 12.71
C ALA A 124 14.09 10.69 12.65
N ASP A 125 14.66 10.81 11.45
CA ASP A 125 16.03 11.27 11.22
C ASP A 125 16.16 12.81 11.30
N GLU A 126 15.20 13.55 10.72
CA GLU A 126 15.16 15.02 10.74
C GLU A 126 13.79 15.54 11.22
N PRO A 127 13.50 15.50 12.55
CA PRO A 127 12.17 15.83 13.09
C PRO A 127 11.76 17.30 12.93
N SER A 128 12.71 18.21 12.77
CA SER A 128 12.44 19.65 12.58
C SER A 128 11.81 19.97 11.23
N ARG A 129 11.86 19.04 10.27
CA ARG A 129 11.38 19.25 8.91
C ARG A 129 9.98 18.69 8.71
N ALA A 130 9.13 19.46 8.03
CA ALA A 130 7.72 19.14 7.83
C ALA A 130 7.51 18.13 6.70
N TRP A 131 8.07 16.93 6.85
CA TRP A 131 7.99 15.88 5.84
C TRP A 131 6.55 15.47 5.54
N THR A 132 6.27 15.28 4.24
CA THR A 132 4.99 14.78 3.75
C THR A 132 5.19 13.65 2.75
N ALA A 133 4.14 12.86 2.52
CA ALA A 133 4.11 11.91 1.42
C ALA A 133 2.79 11.98 0.67
N MET A 134 2.83 11.66 -0.62
CA MET A 134 1.66 11.52 -1.46
C MET A 134 1.74 10.19 -2.19
N CYS A 135 0.72 9.36 -2.00
CA CYS A 135 0.64 8.05 -2.63
C CYS A 135 -0.52 8.08 -3.65
N ILE A 136 -0.20 7.79 -4.91
CA ILE A 136 -1.10 7.94 -6.06
C ILE A 136 -1.35 6.57 -6.68
N GLY A 137 -2.60 6.27 -6.99
CA GLY A 137 -2.95 5.02 -7.67
C GLY A 137 -4.34 5.09 -8.28
N ARG A 138 -4.84 3.96 -8.76
CA ARG A 138 -6.21 3.90 -9.29
C ARG A 138 -7.23 3.91 -8.16
N ARG A 139 -8.36 4.58 -8.38
CA ARG A 139 -9.49 4.56 -7.45
C ARG A 139 -10.17 3.19 -7.46
N ASP A 140 -10.69 2.77 -6.30
CA ASP A 140 -11.26 1.43 -6.13
C ASP A 140 -12.60 1.24 -6.87
N THR A 141 -13.50 2.21 -6.73
CA THR A 141 -14.85 2.20 -7.32
C THR A 141 -14.86 2.53 -8.81
N ASP A 142 -13.88 3.29 -9.28
CA ASP A 142 -13.72 3.69 -10.68
C ASP A 142 -12.23 3.66 -11.05
N THR A 143 -11.77 2.55 -11.60
CA THR A 143 -10.35 2.35 -11.93
C THR A 143 -9.86 3.24 -13.09
N ASP A 144 -10.77 3.97 -13.76
CA ASP A 144 -10.43 4.93 -14.81
C ASP A 144 -10.15 6.33 -14.23
N ARG A 145 -10.35 6.49 -12.91
CA ARG A 145 -9.98 7.67 -12.13
C ARG A 145 -8.77 7.42 -11.24
N VAL A 146 -8.01 8.48 -11.02
CA VAL A 146 -6.90 8.52 -10.06
C VAL A 146 -7.44 8.75 -8.65
N LYS A 147 -6.78 8.15 -7.67
CA LYS A 147 -6.90 8.45 -6.25
C LYS A 147 -5.52 8.87 -5.76
N ALA A 148 -5.46 10.01 -5.09
CA ALA A 148 -4.29 10.44 -4.34
C ALA A 148 -4.61 10.42 -2.84
N GLN A 149 -3.63 10.04 -2.03
CA GLN A 149 -3.72 10.08 -0.58
C GLN A 149 -2.48 10.82 -0.05
N ALA A 150 -2.71 11.96 0.60
CA ALA A 150 -1.67 12.69 1.31
C ALA A 150 -1.47 12.11 2.72
N LEU A 151 -0.23 12.14 3.19
CA LEU A 151 0.22 11.72 4.51
C LEU A 151 1.09 12.84 5.10
N ARG A 152 0.91 13.12 6.40
CA ARG A 152 1.79 13.99 7.18
C ARG A 152 2.62 13.14 8.13
N ALA A 153 3.89 13.51 8.32
CA ALA A 153 4.73 12.87 9.32
C ALA A 153 4.12 13.03 10.73
N PRO A 154 3.99 11.94 11.51
CA PRO A 154 3.60 12.05 12.91
C PRO A 154 4.76 12.60 13.74
N GLY A 155 4.45 13.31 14.83
CA GLY A 155 5.48 13.90 15.71
C GLY A 155 6.25 12.87 16.55
N ASN A 156 5.73 11.66 16.71
CA ASN A 156 6.31 10.54 17.46
C ASN A 156 6.85 9.44 16.52
N ALA A 157 7.56 9.84 15.46
CA ALA A 157 8.00 8.92 14.40
C ALA A 157 8.96 7.83 14.93
N VAL A 158 9.86 8.16 15.86
CA VAL A 158 10.83 7.22 16.46
C VAL A 158 10.10 6.14 17.27
N GLU A 159 9.13 6.53 18.09
CA GLU A 159 8.32 5.62 18.90
C GLU A 159 7.54 4.64 18.02
N ILE A 160 6.90 5.16 16.96
CA ILE A 160 6.18 4.33 16.00
C ILE A 160 7.14 3.35 15.32
N LEU A 161 8.32 3.78 14.86
CA LEU A 161 9.30 2.88 14.25
C LEU A 161 9.75 1.79 15.22
N ARG A 162 9.95 2.10 16.50
CA ARG A 162 10.28 1.13 17.56
C ARG A 162 9.17 0.09 17.74
N GLU A 163 7.91 0.52 17.74
CA GLU A 163 6.76 -0.40 17.80
C GLU A 163 6.69 -1.31 16.57
N LEU A 164 6.92 -0.77 15.37
CA LEU A 164 6.94 -1.55 14.12
C LEU A 164 8.10 -2.55 14.10
N ALA A 165 9.26 -2.17 14.64
CA ALA A 165 10.41 -3.05 14.86
C ALA A 165 10.06 -4.21 15.81
N THR A 166 9.35 -3.93 16.91
CA THR A 166 8.84 -4.95 17.83
C THR A 166 7.86 -5.91 17.11
N LEU A 167 6.94 -5.37 16.30
CA LEU A 167 6.03 -6.20 15.49
C LEU A 167 6.80 -7.09 14.50
N TYR A 168 7.83 -6.55 13.86
CA TYR A 168 8.69 -7.33 12.96
C TYR A 168 9.37 -8.49 13.70
N ASP A 169 9.95 -8.25 14.88
CA ASP A 169 10.61 -9.30 15.67
C ASP A 169 9.63 -10.38 16.14
N ASN A 170 8.44 -9.98 16.56
CA ASN A 170 7.38 -10.94 16.93
C ASN A 170 6.97 -11.79 15.73
N GLY A 171 6.86 -11.19 14.54
CA GLY A 171 6.61 -11.89 13.27
C GLY A 171 7.74 -12.82 12.80
N ARG A 172 8.96 -12.62 13.31
CA ARG A 172 10.10 -13.51 13.09
C ARG A 172 10.09 -14.71 14.03
N ARG A 173 9.47 -14.58 15.22
CA ARG A 173 9.34 -15.67 16.21
C ARG A 173 8.14 -16.56 15.94
N GLU A 174 7.01 -15.97 15.53
CA GLU A 174 5.82 -16.73 15.17
C GLU A 174 4.98 -16.05 14.08
N PRO A 175 4.13 -16.80 13.35
CA PRO A 175 3.26 -16.20 12.34
C PRO A 175 2.21 -15.26 12.95
N LEU A 176 2.43 -13.95 12.81
CA LEU A 176 1.46 -12.93 13.23
C LEU A 176 0.13 -13.08 12.50
N PRO A 177 -1.01 -13.04 13.20
CA PRO A 177 -2.34 -13.08 12.59
C PRO A 177 -2.71 -11.69 12.02
N LEU A 178 -1.87 -11.13 11.14
CA LEU A 178 -2.03 -9.79 10.59
C LEU A 178 -2.08 -9.79 9.04
N PRO A 179 -3.11 -10.38 8.39
CA PRO A 179 -3.25 -10.29 6.94
C PRO A 179 -3.47 -8.83 6.53
N VAL A 180 -2.58 -8.29 5.70
CA VAL A 180 -2.54 -6.85 5.36
C VAL A 180 -3.90 -6.28 4.94
N LYS A 181 -4.61 -6.93 4.01
CA LYS A 181 -5.90 -6.43 3.52
C LYS A 181 -7.00 -6.47 4.58
N THR A 182 -7.09 -7.58 5.31
CA THR A 182 -8.15 -7.80 6.31
C THR A 182 -7.93 -6.88 7.52
N SER A 183 -6.71 -6.81 8.03
CA SER A 183 -6.36 -5.95 9.16
C SER A 183 -6.51 -4.47 8.83
N TYR A 184 -6.14 -4.04 7.62
CA TYR A 184 -6.38 -2.67 7.18
C TYR A 184 -7.89 -2.34 7.11
N ALA A 185 -8.70 -3.26 6.57
CA ALA A 185 -10.15 -3.08 6.53
C ALA A 185 -10.76 -3.03 7.94
N TRP A 186 -10.25 -3.84 8.87
CA TRP A 186 -10.64 -3.83 10.28
C TRP A 186 -10.37 -2.47 10.93
N ALA A 187 -9.12 -2.01 10.89
CA ALA A 187 -8.72 -0.73 11.49
C ALA A 187 -9.50 0.46 10.91
N ARG A 188 -9.74 0.46 9.59
CA ARG A 188 -10.57 1.50 8.95
C ARG A 188 -12.03 1.47 9.40
N ALA A 189 -12.59 0.28 9.65
CA ALA A 189 -13.94 0.16 10.16
C ALA A 189 -14.02 0.72 11.59
N ALA A 190 -13.01 0.44 12.43
CA ALA A 190 -12.95 0.95 13.81
C ALA A 190 -12.86 2.48 13.89
N THR A 191 -12.18 3.15 12.95
CA THR A 191 -12.12 4.63 12.89
C THR A 191 -13.43 5.30 12.46
N ARG A 192 -14.38 4.55 11.88
CA ARG A 192 -15.70 5.07 11.52
C ARG A 192 -16.61 4.82 12.72
N ALA A 193 -17.19 5.88 13.29
CA ALA A 193 -18.06 5.78 14.47
C ALA A 193 -19.05 4.60 14.34
N PRO A 194 -19.29 3.82 15.40
CA PRO A 194 -20.15 2.66 15.33
C PRO A 194 -21.59 3.11 15.03
N THR A 195 -21.99 3.06 13.76
CA THR A 195 -23.42 2.97 13.45
C THR A 195 -23.87 1.61 13.95
N ARG A 196 -24.87 1.61 14.84
CA ARG A 196 -25.30 0.54 15.77
C ARG A 196 -25.71 -0.80 15.11
N GLU A 197 -25.43 -1.04 13.83
CA GLU A 197 -25.92 -2.19 13.05
C GLU A 197 -24.88 -2.85 12.13
N GLN A 198 -23.57 -2.60 12.30
CA GLN A 198 -22.56 -3.37 11.54
C GLN A 198 -22.00 -4.52 12.38
N PRO A 199 -22.23 -5.80 11.99
CA PRO A 199 -21.53 -6.90 12.64
C PRO A 199 -20.02 -6.70 12.47
N PRO A 200 -19.21 -7.04 13.49
CA PRO A 200 -17.77 -6.87 13.41
C PRO A 200 -17.25 -7.56 12.15
N ALA A 201 -16.22 -6.98 11.54
CA ALA A 201 -15.59 -7.43 10.29
C ALA A 201 -15.04 -8.89 10.34
N ALA A 202 -15.36 -9.67 11.37
CA ALA A 202 -15.28 -11.13 11.44
C ALA A 202 -15.95 -11.83 10.23
N GLY A 203 -17.01 -11.24 9.65
CA GLY A 203 -17.61 -11.73 8.39
C GLY A 203 -16.69 -11.59 7.17
N GLY A 204 -15.84 -10.56 7.17
CA GLY A 204 -14.81 -10.32 6.15
C GLY A 204 -13.70 -11.36 6.20
N PHE A 205 -13.32 -11.83 7.40
CA PHE A 205 -12.36 -12.91 7.57
C PHE A 205 -12.83 -14.20 6.85
N ARG A 206 -14.13 -14.57 6.99
CA ARG A 206 -14.72 -15.70 6.25
C ARG A 206 -14.72 -15.46 4.73
N ARG A 207 -15.03 -14.24 4.25
CA ARG A 207 -15.06 -13.97 2.79
C ARG A 207 -13.68 -13.90 2.15
N THR A 208 -12.65 -13.35 2.82
CA THR A 208 -11.27 -13.39 2.30
C THR A 208 -10.67 -14.79 2.26
N THR A 209 -11.17 -15.73 3.08
CA THR A 209 -10.85 -17.16 2.93
C THR A 209 -11.64 -17.87 1.83
N THR A 210 -12.75 -17.29 1.34
CA THR A 210 -13.61 -17.92 0.33
C THR A 210 -13.30 -17.48 -1.11
N VAL A 211 -12.66 -16.32 -1.35
CA VAL A 211 -12.27 -15.89 -2.72
C VAL A 211 -10.93 -16.51 -3.18
N ALA A 212 -10.63 -17.72 -2.71
CA ALA A 212 -9.59 -18.60 -3.25
C ALA A 212 -10.15 -19.98 -3.61
N SER A 213 -11.41 -20.03 -4.08
CA SER A 213 -11.96 -21.16 -4.85
C SER A 213 -11.78 -20.83 -6.33
N THR A 214 -10.62 -21.13 -6.91
CA THR A 214 -10.42 -22.41 -7.60
C THR A 214 -8.91 -22.66 -7.70
N ARG A 215 -8.45 -23.87 -7.30
CA ARG A 215 -7.04 -24.34 -7.29
C ARG A 215 -6.11 -23.92 -6.13
N SER A 216 -6.60 -23.89 -4.89
CA SER A 216 -5.72 -23.85 -3.71
C SER A 216 -5.37 -25.28 -3.23
N ARG A 217 -4.07 -25.65 -3.28
CA ARG A 217 -3.49 -26.91 -2.78
C ARG A 217 -3.91 -27.19 -1.31
N PRO A 218 -4.12 -28.45 -0.89
CA PRO A 218 -4.63 -28.81 0.45
C PRO A 218 -3.83 -28.22 1.63
N SER A 219 -2.51 -28.03 1.48
CA SER A 219 -1.66 -27.38 2.49
C SER A 219 -2.04 -25.91 2.78
N LYS A 220 -2.59 -25.18 1.81
CA LYS A 220 -3.05 -23.79 2.01
C LYS A 220 -4.31 -23.72 2.90
N ARG A 221 -5.15 -24.75 2.93
CA ARG A 221 -6.40 -24.76 3.74
C ARG A 221 -6.14 -25.00 5.24
N LEU A 222 -5.17 -25.87 5.57
CA LEU A 222 -4.75 -26.13 6.95
C LEU A 222 -4.08 -24.89 7.57
N SER A 223 -3.24 -24.19 6.80
CA SER A 223 -2.63 -22.92 7.20
C SER A 223 -3.68 -21.83 7.50
N GLN A 224 -4.74 -21.75 6.70
CA GLN A 224 -5.83 -20.77 6.88
C GLN A 224 -6.67 -21.02 8.15
N LYS A 225 -6.98 -22.28 8.50
CA LYS A 225 -7.69 -22.60 9.76
C LYS A 225 -6.83 -22.24 10.99
N GLY A 226 -5.53 -22.51 10.94
CA GLY A 226 -4.60 -22.10 12.00
C GLY A 226 -4.50 -20.58 12.15
N ALA A 227 -4.44 -19.85 11.04
CA ALA A 227 -4.40 -18.39 11.04
C ALA A 227 -5.71 -17.77 11.58
N ALA A 228 -6.86 -18.35 11.23
CA ALA A 228 -8.17 -17.95 11.76
C ALA A 228 -8.26 -18.08 13.27
N ARG A 229 -7.82 -19.23 13.79
CA ARG A 229 -7.82 -19.48 15.24
C ARG A 229 -6.87 -18.54 15.95
N ARG A 230 -5.70 -18.22 15.38
CA ARG A 230 -4.77 -17.23 15.97
C ARG A 230 -5.33 -15.81 15.94
N ALA A 231 -6.01 -15.42 14.87
CA ALA A 231 -6.64 -14.10 14.73
C ALA A 231 -7.75 -13.86 15.75
N ALA A 232 -8.54 -14.89 16.06
CA ALA A 232 -9.68 -14.80 16.97
C ALA A 232 -9.33 -15.02 18.46
N ARG A 233 -8.07 -15.31 18.80
CA ARG A 233 -7.63 -15.37 20.21
C ARG A 233 -7.64 -13.97 20.82
N ALA A 234 -7.69 -13.89 22.14
CA ALA A 234 -7.38 -12.66 22.86
C ALA A 234 -5.94 -12.18 22.53
N ALA A 235 -5.71 -10.88 22.65
CA ALA A 235 -4.37 -10.31 22.54
C ALA A 235 -3.41 -10.98 23.55
N ALA A 236 -2.15 -11.18 23.16
CA ALA A 236 -1.14 -11.64 24.11
C ALA A 236 -0.75 -10.50 25.07
N PRO A 237 -0.19 -10.80 26.25
CA PRO A 237 0.34 -9.77 27.15
C PRO A 237 1.31 -8.82 26.42
N GLY A 238 1.08 -7.51 26.52
CA GLY A 238 1.83 -6.46 25.84
C GLY A 238 1.40 -6.20 24.39
N GLU A 239 0.40 -6.92 23.88
CA GLU A 239 -0.23 -6.66 22.57
C GLU A 239 -1.60 -5.97 22.68
N GLU A 240 -2.10 -5.72 23.90
CA GLU A 240 -3.41 -5.14 24.14
C GLU A 240 -3.53 -3.74 23.54
N MET A 241 -4.71 -3.44 22.99
CA MET A 241 -5.06 -2.12 22.50
C MET A 241 -6.46 -1.74 22.98
N PRO A 242 -6.69 -0.46 23.34
CA PRO A 242 -8.03 -0.01 23.73
C PRO A 242 -9.08 -0.31 22.65
N GLY A 243 -10.17 -0.97 23.05
CA GLY A 243 -11.31 -1.28 22.16
C GLY A 243 -11.15 -2.52 21.28
N GLU A 244 -10.10 -3.34 21.48
CA GLU A 244 -9.85 -4.53 20.69
C GLU A 244 -9.79 -5.81 21.54
N ASP A 245 -10.77 -6.70 21.35
CA ASP A 245 -10.86 -7.96 22.13
C ASP A 245 -10.15 -9.15 21.46
N THR A 246 -9.66 -8.94 20.23
CA THR A 246 -9.01 -9.99 19.43
C THR A 246 -7.58 -9.62 19.11
N ARG A 247 -6.71 -10.62 18.99
CA ARG A 247 -5.32 -10.45 18.61
C ARG A 247 -5.17 -9.83 17.22
N LEU A 248 -6.04 -10.19 16.27
CA LEU A 248 -6.10 -9.52 14.96
C LEU A 248 -6.41 -8.03 15.12
N GLY A 249 -7.43 -7.71 15.91
CA GLY A 249 -7.88 -6.35 16.15
C GLY A 249 -6.79 -5.50 16.79
N ALA A 250 -6.18 -6.00 17.86
CA ALA A 250 -5.12 -5.30 18.57
C ALA A 250 -3.90 -5.06 17.67
N LEU A 251 -3.41 -6.08 16.95
CA LEU A 251 -2.31 -5.92 16.00
C LEU A 251 -2.68 -5.01 14.81
N ALA A 252 -3.94 -5.02 14.36
CA ALA A 252 -4.43 -4.13 13.32
C ALA A 252 -4.44 -2.68 13.81
N ALA A 253 -4.93 -2.41 15.01
CA ALA A 253 -4.90 -1.08 15.61
C ALA A 253 -3.46 -0.57 15.78
N ARG A 254 -2.54 -1.40 16.28
CA ARG A 254 -1.11 -1.00 16.43
C ARG A 254 -0.47 -0.61 15.10
N LEU A 255 -0.64 -1.42 14.06
CA LEU A 255 -0.02 -1.14 12.76
C LEU A 255 -0.70 0.03 12.02
N TRP A 256 -2.04 0.02 11.97
CA TRP A 256 -2.78 0.86 11.03
C TRP A 256 -3.29 2.16 11.62
N SER A 257 -3.56 2.24 12.93
CA SER A 257 -4.12 3.46 13.51
C SER A 257 -3.19 4.67 13.35
N PRO A 258 -1.88 4.59 13.63
CA PRO A 258 -0.98 5.72 13.41
C PRO A 258 -0.91 6.15 11.94
N LEU A 259 -0.94 5.18 11.01
CA LEU A 259 -1.00 5.44 9.58
C LEU A 259 -2.29 6.14 9.17
N ILE A 260 -3.45 5.69 9.68
CA ILE A 260 -4.75 6.28 9.35
C ILE A 260 -4.82 7.71 9.91
N GLN A 261 -4.33 7.96 11.12
CA GLN A 261 -4.26 9.31 11.69
C GLN A 261 -3.33 10.24 10.90
N ALA A 262 -2.26 9.69 10.31
CA ALA A 262 -1.36 10.44 9.43
C ALA A 262 -2.01 10.80 8.08
N THR A 263 -3.12 10.17 7.69
CA THR A 263 -3.82 10.52 6.44
C THR A 263 -4.46 11.90 6.52
N GLN A 264 -4.37 12.64 5.40
CA GLN A 264 -5.01 13.94 5.23
C GLN A 264 -6.04 13.84 4.11
N GLU A 265 -7.08 14.67 4.14
CA GLU A 265 -7.89 14.85 2.94
C GLU A 265 -7.04 15.49 1.84
N PRO A 266 -7.15 15.02 0.58
CA PRO A 266 -6.46 15.68 -0.51
C PRO A 266 -7.06 17.08 -0.68
N GLY A 267 -6.25 18.10 -0.37
CA GLY A 267 -6.53 19.49 -0.73
C GLY A 267 -6.45 19.74 -2.24
#